data_AF-A0A9P1D5V3-F1
#
_entry.id   AF-A0A9P1D5V3-F1
#
_cell.length_a   1.000
_cell.length_b   1.000
_cell.length_c   1.000
_cell.angle_alpha   90.00
_cell.angle_beta   90.00
_cell.angle_gamma   90.00
#
_symmetry.space_group_name_H-M   'P 1'
#
loop_
_entity.id
_entity.type
_entity.pdbx_description
1 polymer ?
#
loop_
_entity_poly.entity_id
_entity_poly.type
_entity_poly.pdbx_seq_one_letter_code
_entity_poly.pdbx_strand_id
1 'polypeptide(L)'
;MYYSISYLLDCIDGYAARALNQESRLGYYLDMVIDRVSSCLCLHYAAKSVLEGNTCFTGTSALLVAFTLRCLMVLVEIIAHSSVMFLSEVLGVHQKQMGYDYAIVRKYLSDKKYLFWSCLSFELFGLSLVVEHAASKYVMLLALPGFVFRAAANICRLIAIITKKELRRWNSLREDEQGASGSSGSREKVRRGSSDRLGIHRAASPQSAQVVRRRSRSESQ
;
A
#
# COMPACT_ATOMS: atom_id res chain seq x y z
N MET A 1 14.96 1.20 23.88
CA MET A 1 14.11 2.15 24.65
C MET A 1 13.54 3.25 23.76
N TYR A 2 14.36 4.13 23.15
CA TYR A 2 13.86 5.23 22.30
C TYR A 2 12.99 4.77 21.12
N TYR A 3 13.36 3.66 20.47
CA TYR A 3 12.55 3.08 19.40
C TYR A 3 11.12 2.72 19.85
N SER A 4 10.98 2.09 21.03
CA SER A 4 9.68 1.71 21.59
C SER A 4 8.84 2.91 22.00
N ILE A 5 9.48 3.97 22.53
CA ILE A 5 8.81 5.25 22.83
C ILE A 5 8.31 5.90 21.53
N SER A 6 9.10 5.87 20.46
CA SER A 6 8.70 6.40 19.15
C SER A 6 7.42 5.73 18.64
N TYR A 7 7.31 4.40 18.71
CA TYR A 7 6.09 3.67 18.31
C TYR A 7 4.87 4.00 19.16
N LEU A 8 5.07 4.26 20.45
CA LEU A 8 3.97 4.69 21.32
C LEU A 8 3.47 6.09 20.91
N LEU A 9 4.38 7.00 20.57
CA LEU A 9 4.04 8.35 20.12
C LEU A 9 3.37 8.35 18.74
N ASP A 10 3.79 7.48 17.84
CA ASP A 10 3.17 7.24 16.53
C ASP A 10 1.69 6.82 16.66
N CYS A 11 1.38 5.92 17.60
CA CYS A 11 -0.01 5.57 17.88
C CYS A 11 -0.88 6.75 18.40
N ILE A 12 -0.24 7.73 19.04
CA ILE A 12 -0.91 8.89 19.65
C ILE A 12 -1.19 9.99 18.62
N ASP A 13 -0.32 10.18 17.61
CA ASP A 13 -0.45 11.30 16.67
C ASP A 13 -1.77 11.27 15.87
N GLY A 14 -2.16 10.09 15.38
CA GLY A 14 -3.37 9.90 14.60
C GLY A 14 -4.62 9.93 15.48
N TYR A 15 -4.50 9.56 16.76
CA TYR A 15 -5.58 9.73 17.72
C TYR A 15 -5.80 11.21 18.05
N ALA A 16 -4.72 11.95 18.31
CA ALA A 16 -4.76 13.38 18.59
C ALA A 16 -5.29 14.18 17.40
N ALA A 17 -4.82 13.90 16.18
CA ALA A 17 -5.30 14.56 14.96
C ALA A 17 -6.82 14.40 14.76
N ARG A 18 -7.37 13.22 15.06
CA ARG A 18 -8.82 12.95 15.02
C ARG A 18 -9.57 13.69 16.12
N ALA A 19 -9.06 13.65 17.34
CA ALA A 19 -9.68 14.31 18.49
C ALA A 19 -9.74 15.84 18.31
N LEU A 20 -8.74 16.41 17.63
CA LEU A 20 -8.62 17.86 17.38
C LEU A 20 -9.21 18.30 16.02
N ASN A 21 -9.74 17.40 15.20
CA ASN A 21 -10.18 17.66 13.82
C ASN A 21 -9.10 18.32 12.94
N GLN A 22 -7.84 17.93 13.13
CA GLN A 22 -6.66 18.44 12.41
C GLN A 22 -6.07 17.40 11.44
N GLU A 23 -6.91 16.52 10.90
CA GLU A 23 -6.46 15.53 9.90
C GLU A 23 -6.06 16.23 8.59
N SER A 24 -4.87 15.91 8.08
CA SER A 24 -4.37 16.43 6.81
C SER A 24 -3.86 15.31 5.92
N ARG A 25 -3.96 15.50 4.60
CA ARG A 25 -3.44 14.56 3.61
C ARG A 25 -1.92 14.42 3.69
N LEU A 26 -1.22 15.52 3.96
CA LEU A 26 0.23 15.50 4.17
C LEU A 26 0.59 14.68 5.43
N GLY A 27 -0.10 14.89 6.54
CA GLY A 27 0.12 14.15 7.78
C GLY A 27 -0.08 12.65 7.59
N TYR A 28 -1.15 12.25 6.89
CA TYR A 28 -1.40 10.86 6.54
C TYR A 28 -0.26 10.21 5.73
N TYR A 29 0.30 10.91 4.73
CA TYR A 29 1.43 10.37 3.96
C TYR A 29 2.73 10.37 4.74
N LEU A 30 2.95 11.39 5.57
CA LEU A 30 4.14 11.49 6.39
C LEU A 30 4.19 10.36 7.42
N ASP A 31 3.08 10.12 8.14
CA ASP A 31 2.88 8.97 9.03
C ASP A 31 3.29 7.67 8.32
N MET A 32 2.68 7.39 7.17
CA MET A 32 2.98 6.19 6.39
C MET A 32 4.45 6.03 5.99
N VAL A 33 5.11 7.12 5.56
CA VAL A 33 6.52 7.09 5.15
C VAL A 33 7.43 6.86 6.35
N ILE A 34 7.19 7.55 7.47
CA ILE A 34 7.99 7.41 8.69
C ILE A 34 7.87 5.99 9.25
N ASP A 35 6.67 5.43 9.23
CA ASP A 35 6.38 4.04 9.55
C ASP A 35 7.26 3.07 8.73
N ARG A 36 7.40 3.33 7.41
CA ARG A 36 8.22 2.49 6.52
C ARG A 36 9.71 2.64 6.82
N VAL A 37 10.17 3.85 7.07
CA VAL A 37 11.57 4.11 7.44
C VAL A 37 11.88 3.38 8.75
N SER A 38 10.97 3.44 9.72
CA SER A 38 11.07 2.73 10.99
C SER A 38 11.17 1.21 10.81
N SER A 39 10.22 0.60 10.08
CA SER A 39 10.24 -0.83 9.74
C SER A 39 11.53 -1.25 9.00
N CYS A 40 12.02 -0.42 8.06
CA CYS A 40 13.27 -0.69 7.35
C CYS A 40 14.49 -0.67 8.27
N LEU A 41 14.60 0.33 9.14
CA LEU A 41 15.68 0.42 10.13
C LEU A 41 15.64 -0.77 11.09
N CYS A 42 14.45 -1.16 11.54
CA CYS A 42 14.27 -2.35 12.39
C CYS A 42 14.84 -3.61 11.74
N LEU A 43 14.44 -3.89 10.49
CA LEU A 43 14.90 -5.05 9.76
C LEU A 43 16.39 -5.00 9.46
N HIS A 44 16.93 -3.82 9.16
CA HIS A 44 18.35 -3.63 8.96
C HIS A 44 19.16 -3.98 10.22
N TYR A 45 18.77 -3.44 11.37
CA TYR A 45 19.43 -3.74 12.65
C TYR A 45 19.22 -5.19 13.09
N ALA A 46 18.05 -5.77 12.84
CA ALA A 46 17.80 -7.19 13.09
C ALA A 46 18.74 -8.07 12.25
N ALA A 47 18.87 -7.80 10.95
CA ALA A 47 19.78 -8.53 10.07
C ALA A 47 21.26 -8.36 10.49
N LYS A 48 21.63 -7.17 10.96
CA LYS A 48 22.97 -6.90 11.52
C LYS A 48 23.21 -7.70 12.79
N SER A 49 22.29 -7.67 13.75
CA SER A 49 22.36 -8.41 15.01
C SER A 49 22.51 -9.93 14.79
N VAL A 50 21.77 -10.47 13.81
CA VAL A 50 21.88 -11.88 13.42
C VAL A 50 23.29 -12.20 12.89
N LEU A 51 23.90 -11.33 12.10
CA LEU A 51 25.26 -11.54 11.56
C LEU A 51 26.36 -11.40 12.62
N GLU A 52 26.16 -10.53 13.60
CA GLU A 52 27.11 -10.33 14.71
C GLU A 52 27.09 -11.50 15.70
N GLY A 53 26.13 -12.41 15.59
CA GLY A 53 26.02 -13.59 16.46
C GLY A 53 25.31 -13.31 17.79
N ASN A 54 24.66 -12.14 17.92
CA ASN A 54 23.93 -11.73 19.13
C ASN A 54 22.55 -12.40 19.27
N THR A 55 22.26 -13.38 18.40
CA THR A 55 20.96 -14.05 18.32
C THR A 55 21.10 -15.56 18.46
N CYS A 56 19.98 -16.29 18.48
CA CYS A 56 19.99 -17.75 18.54
C CYS A 56 20.43 -18.45 17.24
N PHE A 57 20.65 -17.71 16.16
CA PHE A 57 21.06 -18.27 14.87
C PHE A 57 22.58 -18.32 14.77
N THR A 58 23.14 -19.46 14.37
CA THR A 58 24.59 -19.67 14.25
C THR A 58 24.98 -20.27 12.90
N GLY A 59 26.21 -20.03 12.47
CA GLY A 59 26.78 -20.57 11.23
C GLY A 59 25.98 -20.16 9.98
N THR A 60 25.76 -21.11 9.07
CA THR A 60 25.05 -20.88 7.79
C THR A 60 23.61 -20.39 7.98
N SER A 61 22.96 -20.76 9.08
CA SER A 61 21.58 -20.32 9.37
C SER A 61 21.48 -18.81 9.60
N ALA A 62 22.50 -18.21 10.24
CA ALA A 62 22.55 -16.77 10.47
C ALA A 62 22.64 -15.99 9.16
N LEU A 63 23.46 -16.46 8.21
CA LEU A 63 23.58 -15.85 6.88
C LEU A 63 22.26 -15.90 6.11
N LEU A 64 21.58 -17.06 6.12
CA LEU A 64 20.28 -17.22 5.46
C LEU A 64 19.22 -16.31 6.07
N VAL A 65 19.09 -16.27 7.41
CA VAL A 65 18.13 -15.40 8.09
C VAL A 65 18.42 -13.93 7.79
N ALA A 66 19.68 -13.49 7.92
CA ALA A 66 20.06 -12.10 7.65
C ALA A 66 19.84 -11.71 6.17
N PHE A 67 20.05 -12.64 5.23
CA PHE A 67 19.71 -12.43 3.83
C PHE A 67 18.20 -12.31 3.63
N THR A 68 17.42 -13.23 4.20
CA THR A 68 15.95 -13.20 4.13
C THR A 68 15.39 -11.90 4.70
N LEU A 69 15.88 -11.42 5.85
CA LEU A 69 15.44 -10.14 6.43
C LEU A 69 15.71 -8.94 5.51
N ARG A 70 16.89 -8.90 4.85
CA ARG A 70 17.21 -7.86 3.87
C ARG A 70 16.32 -7.95 2.62
N CYS A 71 16.05 -9.16 2.13
CA CYS A 71 15.11 -9.36 1.03
C CYS A 71 13.70 -8.91 1.39
N LEU A 72 13.22 -9.21 2.61
CA LEU A 72 11.91 -8.77 3.07
C LEU A 72 11.84 -7.26 3.24
N MET A 73 12.89 -6.61 3.76
CA MET A 73 12.98 -5.15 3.82
C MET A 73 12.78 -4.54 2.42
N VAL A 74 13.50 -5.02 1.42
CA VAL A 74 13.39 -4.50 0.05
C VAL A 74 12.06 -4.85 -0.60
N LEU A 75 11.63 -6.11 -0.55
CA LEU A 75 10.43 -6.58 -1.25
C LEU A 75 9.13 -6.07 -0.61
N VAL A 76 9.03 -6.14 0.72
CA VAL A 76 7.80 -5.83 1.46
C VAL A 76 7.71 -4.34 1.75
N GLU A 77 8.71 -3.76 2.41
CA GLU A 77 8.61 -2.39 2.90
C GLU A 77 8.92 -1.36 1.81
N ILE A 78 9.93 -1.61 0.97
CA ILE A 78 10.26 -0.68 -0.13
C ILE A 78 9.35 -0.93 -1.33
N ILE A 79 9.42 -2.10 -1.97
CA ILE A 79 8.77 -2.33 -3.28
C ILE A 79 7.25 -2.45 -3.13
N ALA A 80 6.75 -3.39 -2.32
CA ALA A 80 5.31 -3.66 -2.24
C ALA A 80 4.54 -2.45 -1.70
N HIS A 81 4.99 -1.88 -0.58
CA HIS A 81 4.30 -0.75 0.02
C HIS A 81 4.43 0.53 -0.80
N SER A 82 5.61 0.91 -1.30
CA SER A 82 5.76 2.14 -2.10
C SER A 82 4.98 2.07 -3.40
N SER A 83 4.91 0.90 -4.05
CA SER A 83 4.11 0.72 -5.27
C SER A 83 2.62 0.97 -5.00
N VAL A 84 2.10 0.41 -3.91
CA VAL A 84 0.73 0.62 -3.46
C VAL A 84 0.48 2.10 -3.12
N MET A 85 1.36 2.72 -2.35
CA MET A 85 1.21 4.12 -1.93
C MET A 85 1.21 5.05 -3.14
N PHE A 86 2.18 4.90 -4.03
CA PHE A 86 2.28 5.68 -5.27
C PHE A 86 1.05 5.49 -6.15
N LEU A 87 0.58 4.26 -6.34
CA LEU A 87 -0.59 3.98 -7.16
C LEU A 87 -1.89 4.53 -6.53
N SER A 88 -1.97 4.55 -5.20
CA SER A 88 -3.08 5.15 -4.46
C SER A 88 -3.20 6.64 -4.76
N GLU A 89 -2.06 7.33 -4.77
CA GLU A 89 -1.96 8.75 -5.06
C GLU A 89 -2.31 9.05 -6.53
N VAL A 90 -1.71 8.33 -7.48
CA VAL A 90 -1.93 8.55 -8.91
C VAL A 90 -3.38 8.27 -9.32
N LEU A 91 -4.00 7.23 -8.75
CA LEU A 91 -5.39 6.88 -9.06
C LEU A 91 -6.42 7.70 -8.25
N GLY A 92 -5.99 8.43 -7.22
CA GLY A 92 -6.90 9.10 -6.28
C GLY A 92 -7.80 8.13 -5.50
N VAL A 93 -7.43 6.85 -5.43
CA VAL A 93 -8.19 5.78 -4.75
C VAL A 93 -7.48 5.45 -3.46
N HIS A 94 -8.22 5.33 -2.36
CA HIS A 94 -7.63 5.01 -1.07
C HIS A 94 -6.97 3.62 -1.09
N GLN A 95 -5.74 3.52 -0.58
CA GLN A 95 -4.94 2.30 -0.70
C GLN A 95 -5.64 1.03 -0.19
N LYS A 96 -6.47 1.14 0.84
CA LYS A 96 -7.25 0.02 1.40
C LYS A 96 -8.34 -0.51 0.46
N GLN A 97 -8.46 0.01 -0.77
CA GLN A 97 -9.36 -0.51 -1.81
C GLN A 97 -8.59 -1.26 -2.90
N MET A 98 -7.25 -1.35 -2.80
CA MET A 98 -6.40 -1.99 -3.80
C MET A 98 -5.92 -3.38 -3.40
N GLY A 99 -6.02 -4.35 -4.33
CA GLY A 99 -5.47 -5.70 -4.20
C GLY A 99 -6.36 -6.73 -3.49
N TYR A 100 -7.68 -6.52 -3.45
CA TYR A 100 -8.65 -7.39 -2.77
C TYR A 100 -8.84 -8.79 -3.39
N ASP A 101 -8.07 -9.16 -4.41
CA ASP A 101 -8.21 -10.41 -5.15
C ASP A 101 -7.90 -11.63 -4.27
N TYR A 102 -6.91 -11.51 -3.38
CA TYR A 102 -6.50 -12.58 -2.48
C TYR A 102 -7.20 -12.51 -1.12
N ALA A 103 -7.63 -13.67 -0.59
CA ALA A 103 -8.31 -13.77 0.71
C ALA A 103 -7.46 -13.22 1.86
N ILE A 104 -6.14 -13.44 1.82
CA ILE A 104 -5.20 -12.91 2.82
C ILE A 104 -5.19 -11.38 2.84
N VAL A 105 -5.24 -10.73 1.67
CA VAL A 105 -5.25 -9.27 1.56
C VAL A 105 -6.58 -8.72 2.06
N ARG A 106 -7.70 -9.38 1.74
CA ARG A 106 -9.01 -9.01 2.29
C ARG A 106 -9.00 -9.07 3.80
N LYS A 107 -8.51 -10.15 4.40
CA LYS A 107 -8.43 -10.31 5.85
C LYS A 107 -7.51 -9.27 6.50
N TYR A 108 -6.36 -9.00 5.88
CA TYR A 108 -5.40 -7.99 6.32
C TYR A 108 -5.97 -6.56 6.32
N LEU A 109 -6.76 -6.20 5.31
CA LEU A 109 -7.27 -4.84 5.13
C LEU A 109 -8.67 -4.59 5.72
N SER A 110 -9.49 -5.64 5.89
CA SER A 110 -10.90 -5.48 6.30
C SER A 110 -11.06 -5.22 7.80
N ASP A 111 -10.16 -5.75 8.64
CA ASP A 111 -10.29 -5.67 10.09
C ASP A 111 -9.06 -4.97 10.71
N LYS A 112 -9.33 -3.89 11.45
CA LYS A 112 -8.32 -3.08 12.15
C LYS A 112 -7.51 -3.92 13.15
N LYS A 113 -8.09 -4.99 13.73
CA LYS A 113 -7.40 -5.88 14.67
C LYS A 113 -6.28 -6.65 13.99
N TYR A 114 -6.53 -7.17 12.78
CA TYR A 114 -5.51 -7.90 12.02
C TYR A 114 -4.43 -6.97 11.50
N LEU A 115 -4.80 -5.77 11.05
CA LEU A 115 -3.83 -4.74 10.66
C LEU A 115 -2.91 -4.40 11.84
N PHE A 116 -3.47 -4.03 12.98
CA PHE A 116 -2.71 -3.70 14.19
C PHE A 116 -1.84 -4.86 14.66
N TRP A 117 -2.41 -6.06 14.83
CA TRP A 117 -1.68 -7.25 15.26
C TRP A 117 -0.51 -7.56 14.34
N SER A 118 -0.74 -7.54 13.02
CA SER A 118 0.32 -7.84 12.05
C SER A 118 1.40 -6.77 12.00
N CYS A 119 1.04 -5.49 12.19
CA CYS A 119 2.02 -4.41 12.30
C CYS A 119 2.86 -4.55 13.57
N LEU A 120 2.20 -4.72 14.72
CA LEU A 120 2.84 -4.92 16.01
C LEU A 120 3.76 -6.14 15.99
N SER A 121 3.29 -7.28 15.48
CA SER A 121 4.09 -8.51 15.36
C SER A 121 5.30 -8.33 14.46
N PHE A 122 5.20 -7.54 13.38
CA PHE A 122 6.33 -7.31 12.49
C PHE A 122 7.46 -6.54 13.19
N GLU A 123 7.09 -5.50 13.94
CA GLU A 123 8.02 -4.69 14.72
C GLU A 123 8.58 -5.45 15.93
N LEU A 124 7.74 -6.17 16.66
CA LEU A 124 8.17 -7.00 17.79
C LEU A 124 9.12 -8.10 17.34
N PHE A 125 8.91 -8.68 16.15
CA PHE A 125 9.82 -9.68 15.61
C PHE A 125 11.21 -9.08 15.35
N GLY A 126 11.29 -7.94 14.64
CA GLY A 126 12.57 -7.26 14.42
C GLY A 126 13.25 -6.83 15.72
N LEU A 127 12.49 -6.24 16.65
CA LEU A 127 13.00 -5.84 17.96
C LEU A 127 13.50 -7.01 18.80
N SER A 128 12.82 -8.17 18.75
CA SER A 128 13.25 -9.36 19.49
C SER A 128 14.60 -9.89 19.03
N LEU A 129 15.00 -9.62 17.79
CA LEU A 129 16.31 -9.97 17.26
C LEU A 129 17.39 -8.94 17.61
N VAL A 130 17.00 -7.70 17.91
CA VAL A 130 17.93 -6.61 18.26
C VAL A 130 18.18 -6.54 19.77
N VAL A 131 17.17 -6.87 20.59
CA VAL A 131 17.26 -6.75 22.05
C VAL A 131 17.76 -8.05 22.68
N GLU A 132 18.88 -7.95 23.38
CA GLU A 132 19.43 -9.03 24.19
C GLU A 132 18.70 -9.10 25.55
N HIS A 133 17.66 -9.93 25.62
CA HIS A 133 16.93 -10.21 26.85
C HIS A 133 16.54 -11.69 26.91
N ALA A 134 16.50 -12.29 28.10
CA ALA A 134 16.17 -13.71 28.25
C ALA A 134 14.82 -14.10 27.61
N ALA A 135 13.87 -13.15 27.58
CA ALA A 135 12.55 -13.33 26.98
C ALA A 135 12.52 -13.17 25.44
N SER A 136 13.58 -12.68 24.80
CA SER A 136 13.58 -12.30 23.38
C SER A 136 13.19 -13.46 22.46
N LYS A 137 13.65 -14.68 22.77
CA LYS A 137 13.33 -15.91 22.01
C LYS A 137 11.83 -16.22 22.01
N TYR A 138 11.15 -16.01 23.13
CA TYR A 138 9.71 -16.23 23.24
C TYR A 138 8.92 -15.14 22.51
N VAL A 139 9.37 -13.89 22.61
CA VAL A 139 8.76 -12.77 21.87
C VAL A 139 8.91 -12.98 20.37
N MET A 140 10.08 -13.40 19.90
CA MET A 140 10.34 -13.74 18.51
C MET A 140 9.37 -14.82 18.01
N LEU A 141 9.23 -15.91 18.75
CA LEU A 141 8.36 -17.02 18.37
C LEU A 141 6.87 -16.61 18.33
N LEU A 142 6.44 -15.80 19.31
CA LEU A 142 5.08 -15.27 19.38
C LEU A 142 4.78 -14.28 18.25
N ALA A 143 5.76 -13.47 17.86
CA ALA A 143 5.63 -12.43 16.83
C ALA A 143 5.74 -12.98 15.40
N LEU A 144 6.40 -14.13 15.22
CA LEU A 144 6.67 -14.72 13.90
C LEU A 144 5.40 -14.94 13.03
N PRO A 145 4.27 -15.46 13.53
CA PRO A 145 3.08 -15.65 12.70
C PRO A 145 2.53 -14.35 12.12
N GLY A 146 2.54 -13.26 12.90
CA GLY A 146 2.08 -11.94 12.44
C GLY A 146 3.06 -11.28 11.48
N PHE A 147 4.37 -11.45 11.71
CA PHE A 147 5.41 -11.05 10.77
C PHE A 147 5.22 -11.70 9.39
N VAL A 148 5.08 -13.03 9.36
CA VAL A 148 4.87 -13.80 8.13
C VAL A 148 3.55 -13.41 7.46
N PHE A 149 2.48 -13.25 8.23
CA PHE A 149 1.19 -12.82 7.70
C PHE A 149 1.25 -11.44 7.03
N ARG A 150 1.90 -10.45 7.67
CA ARG A 150 2.09 -9.10 7.08
C ARG A 150 2.92 -9.18 5.80
N ALA A 151 4.03 -9.91 5.80
CA ALA A 151 4.89 -10.08 4.63
C ALA A 151 4.11 -10.71 3.45
N ALA A 152 3.41 -11.82 3.71
CA ALA A 152 2.62 -12.51 2.70
C ALA A 152 1.47 -11.63 2.16
N ALA A 153 0.75 -10.92 3.04
CA ALA A 153 -0.34 -10.03 2.63
C ALA A 153 0.17 -8.92 1.70
N ASN A 154 1.28 -8.27 2.03
CA ASN A 154 1.86 -7.20 1.20
C ASN A 154 2.39 -7.72 -0.14
N ILE A 155 3.03 -8.91 -0.16
CA ILE A 155 3.49 -9.54 -1.41
C ILE A 155 2.29 -9.93 -2.30
N CYS A 156 1.28 -10.61 -1.76
CA CYS A 156 0.07 -10.96 -2.52
C CYS A 156 -0.64 -9.71 -3.06
N ARG A 157 -0.68 -8.63 -2.27
CA ARG A 157 -1.26 -7.35 -2.70
C ARG A 157 -0.48 -6.72 -3.85
N LEU A 158 0.85 -6.75 -3.81
CA LEU A 158 1.71 -6.30 -4.91
C LEU A 158 1.47 -7.11 -6.18
N ILE A 159 1.45 -8.44 -6.06
CA ILE A 159 1.20 -9.35 -7.19
C ILE A 159 -0.18 -9.04 -7.81
N ALA A 160 -1.22 -8.90 -7.00
CA ALA A 160 -2.57 -8.56 -7.48
C ALA A 160 -2.59 -7.27 -8.32
N ILE A 161 -1.85 -6.25 -7.87
CA ILE A 161 -1.77 -4.95 -8.55
C ILE A 161 -1.03 -5.07 -9.87
N ILE A 162 0.14 -5.73 -9.88
CA ILE A 162 0.95 -5.91 -11.08
C ILE A 162 0.16 -6.71 -12.13
N THR A 163 -0.42 -7.85 -11.74
CA THR A 163 -1.20 -8.70 -12.65
C THR A 163 -2.39 -7.95 -13.25
N LYS A 164 -3.13 -7.15 -12.45
CA LYS A 164 -4.22 -6.32 -12.97
C LYS A 164 -3.76 -5.23 -13.94
N LYS A 165 -2.60 -4.64 -13.70
CA LYS A 165 -2.02 -3.62 -14.59
C LYS A 165 -1.65 -4.24 -15.94
N GLU A 166 -0.96 -5.37 -15.91
CA GLU A 166 -0.61 -6.11 -17.13
C GLU A 166 -1.86 -6.53 -17.91
N LEU A 167 -2.87 -7.07 -17.23
CA LEU A 167 -4.12 -7.47 -17.89
C LEU A 167 -4.82 -6.31 -18.61
N ARG A 168 -4.88 -5.13 -17.99
CA ARG A 168 -5.44 -3.93 -18.63
C ARG A 168 -4.65 -3.49 -19.84
N ARG A 169 -3.32 -3.54 -19.77
CA ARG A 169 -2.42 -3.21 -20.89
C ARG A 169 -2.60 -4.17 -22.07
N TRP A 170 -2.75 -5.46 -21.81
CA TRP A 170 -3.01 -6.45 -22.86
C TRP A 170 -4.39 -6.25 -23.52
N ASN A 171 -5.41 -5.92 -22.73
CA ASN A 171 -6.75 -5.66 -23.28
C ASN A 171 -6.77 -4.42 -24.17
N SER A 172 -6.08 -3.32 -23.80
CA SER A 172 -6.05 -2.12 -24.63
C SER A 172 -5.36 -2.37 -25.98
N LEU A 173 -4.25 -3.13 -25.99
CA LEU A 173 -3.56 -3.48 -27.25
C LEU A 173 -4.46 -4.30 -28.19
N ARG A 174 -5.28 -5.19 -27.63
CA ARG A 174 -6.20 -6.03 -28.41
C ARG A 174 -7.35 -5.21 -29.03
N GLU A 175 -7.85 -4.21 -28.31
CA GLU A 175 -8.87 -3.28 -28.83
C GLU A 175 -8.31 -2.41 -29.97
N ASP A 176 -7.05 -1.95 -29.86
CA ASP A 176 -6.39 -1.18 -30.92
C ASP A 176 -6.18 -2.00 -32.22
N GLU A 177 -5.79 -3.27 -32.11
CA GLU A 177 -5.65 -4.18 -33.26
C GLU A 177 -7.00 -4.45 -33.97
N GLN A 178 -8.07 -4.61 -33.21
CA GLN A 178 -9.42 -4.82 -33.75
C GLN A 178 -9.99 -3.53 -34.37
N GLY A 179 -9.71 -2.37 -33.79
CA GLY A 179 -10.09 -1.07 -34.34
C GLY A 179 -9.35 -0.73 -35.64
N ALA A 180 -8.07 -1.06 -35.73
CA ALA A 180 -7.27 -0.83 -36.94
C ALA A 180 -7.72 -1.70 -38.12
N SER A 181 -8.03 -2.97 -37.89
CA SER A 181 -8.52 -3.91 -38.92
C SER A 181 -9.94 -3.60 -39.42
N GLY A 182 -10.78 -2.96 -38.60
CA GLY A 182 -12.12 -2.47 -39.00
C GLY A 182 -12.12 -1.23 -39.91
N SER A 183 -11.04 -0.43 -39.93
CA SER A 183 -10.95 0.83 -40.70
C SER A 183 -10.41 0.68 -42.13
N SER A 184 -9.86 -0.48 -42.49
CA SER A 184 -9.30 -0.75 -43.83
C SER A 184 -10.38 -1.04 -44.90
N GLY A 185 -11.63 -1.32 -44.49
CA GLY A 185 -12.70 -1.73 -45.39
C GLY A 185 -13.59 -0.60 -45.95
N SER A 186 -13.36 0.68 -45.63
CA SER A 186 -14.35 1.73 -45.90
C SER A 186 -13.80 3.00 -46.57
N ARG A 187 -12.80 2.87 -47.45
CA ARG A 187 -12.26 3.99 -48.24
C ARG A 187 -12.50 3.83 -49.75
N GLU A 188 -13.64 3.27 -50.15
CA GLU A 188 -14.07 3.34 -51.55
C GLU A 188 -15.59 3.28 -51.68
N LYS A 189 -16.28 4.41 -51.44
CA LYS A 189 -17.50 4.76 -52.19
C LYS A 189 -18.04 6.17 -51.91
N VAL A 190 -18.28 6.87 -53.02
CA VAL A 190 -19.26 7.95 -53.24
C VAL A 190 -18.83 9.39 -52.90
N ARG A 191 -18.23 10.01 -53.93
CA ARG A 191 -18.59 11.37 -54.39
C ARG A 191 -20.11 11.45 -54.62
N ARG A 192 -20.82 12.37 -53.95
CA ARG A 192 -21.89 13.24 -54.51
C ARG A 192 -22.35 14.21 -53.40
N GLY A 193 -22.56 15.46 -53.80
CA GLY A 193 -22.56 16.63 -52.91
C GLY A 193 -23.91 17.08 -52.37
N SER A 194 -23.99 18.40 -52.13
CA SER A 194 -25.08 19.20 -51.54
C SER A 194 -24.99 19.31 -50.02
N SER A 195 -24.42 20.39 -49.48
CA SER A 195 -24.99 21.73 -49.24
C SER A 195 -25.53 21.83 -47.82
N ASP A 196 -25.23 22.99 -47.23
CA ASP A 196 -25.87 23.62 -46.09
C ASP A 196 -25.31 23.43 -44.67
N ARG A 197 -24.95 24.62 -44.14
CA ARG A 197 -25.12 25.12 -42.77
C ARG A 197 -23.99 24.86 -41.76
N LEU A 198 -23.13 25.89 -41.73
CA LEU A 198 -22.54 26.51 -40.55
C LEU A 198 -23.36 26.26 -39.25
N GLY A 199 -22.73 25.57 -38.30
CA GLY A 199 -23.20 25.40 -36.93
C GLY A 199 -22.04 25.64 -35.97
N ILE A 200 -22.19 26.68 -35.16
CA ILE A 200 -21.25 27.21 -34.19
C ILE A 200 -21.21 26.30 -32.93
N HIS A 201 -20.08 26.37 -32.21
CA HIS A 201 -19.86 26.01 -30.79
C HIS A 201 -19.61 24.54 -30.42
N ARG A 202 -18.38 24.27 -29.96
CA ARG A 202 -18.14 23.38 -28.82
C ARG A 202 -16.91 23.84 -28.01
N ALA A 203 -17.18 24.57 -26.92
CA ALA A 203 -16.32 24.62 -25.76
C ALA A 203 -17.23 24.35 -24.55
N ALA A 204 -17.10 23.18 -23.95
CA ALA A 204 -17.67 22.89 -22.64
C ALA A 204 -16.83 21.80 -21.97
N SER A 205 -16.11 22.24 -20.96
CA SER A 205 -15.40 21.48 -19.94
C SER A 205 -16.34 20.62 -19.08
N PRO A 206 -15.87 19.52 -18.46
CA PRO A 206 -16.64 18.81 -17.46
C PRO A 206 -16.47 19.47 -16.08
N GLN A 207 -17.58 19.95 -15.51
CA GLN A 207 -17.68 20.32 -14.10
C GLN A 207 -17.84 19.09 -13.21
N SER A 208 -16.99 19.00 -12.20
CA SER A 208 -17.08 18.13 -11.04
C SER A 208 -18.13 18.68 -10.06
N ALA A 209 -19.28 18.02 -9.96
CA ALA A 209 -20.27 18.31 -8.92
C ALA A 209 -19.97 17.49 -7.66
N GLN A 210 -19.31 18.12 -6.68
CA GLN A 210 -19.25 17.64 -5.30
C GLN A 210 -20.59 17.86 -4.62
N VAL A 211 -21.20 16.76 -4.16
CA VAL A 211 -22.39 16.77 -3.31
C VAL A 211 -21.96 17.09 -1.87
N VAL A 212 -22.10 18.35 -1.48
CA VAL A 212 -22.05 18.80 -0.07
C VAL A 212 -23.47 18.73 0.49
N ARG A 213 -23.75 17.75 1.35
CA ARG A 213 -25.00 17.68 2.11
C ARG A 213 -24.75 18.15 3.55
N ARG A 214 -24.84 19.46 3.77
CA ARG A 214 -24.95 20.08 5.11
C ARG A 214 -26.30 19.68 5.72
N ARG A 215 -26.27 19.09 6.92
CA ARG A 215 -27.44 18.83 7.75
C ARG A 215 -27.51 19.93 8.81
N SER A 216 -28.34 20.93 8.58
CA SER A 216 -28.77 21.89 9.59
C SER A 216 -29.71 21.19 10.57
N ARG A 217 -29.38 21.25 11.86
CA ARG A 217 -30.30 20.91 12.95
C ARG A 217 -30.65 22.21 13.65
N SER A 218 -31.87 22.68 13.39
CA SER A 218 -32.57 23.67 14.19
C SER A 218 -33.09 22.98 15.45
N GLU A 219 -32.63 23.39 16.62
CA GLU A 219 -33.35 23.17 17.87
C GLU A 219 -33.68 24.55 18.45
N SER A 220 -34.97 24.84 18.39
CA SER A 220 -35.67 25.87 19.12
C SER A 220 -36.66 25.14 20.02
N GLN A 221 -36.68 25.56 21.30
CA GLN A 221 -37.51 25.10 22.43
C GLN A 221 -36.90 23.98 23.28
#